data_AF-A0A7C3HAN4-F1
#
_entry.id   AF-A0A7C3HAN4-F1
#
_cell.length_a   1.000
_cell.length_b   1.000
_cell.length_c   1.000
_cell.angle_alpha   90.00
_cell.angle_beta   90.00
_cell.angle_gamma   90.00
#
_symmetry.space_group_name_H-M   'P 1'
#
loop_
_entity.id
_entity.type
_entity.pdbx_description
1 polymer ?
#
loop_
_entity_poly.entity_id
_entity_poly.type
_entity_poly.pdbx_seq_one_letter_code
_entity_poly.pdbx_strand_id
1 'polypeptide(L)'
;ARSVIPDHTLHGELQKLTRLGSKPLGAVLFANKHINRGAIEIGRVSRGHQLHRTALMFSPEKPRQVWGRRSLFYITRHPLLVNEFFLPQIQPKSFTRHAS
;
A
#
# COMPACT_ATOMS: atom_id res chain seq x y z
N ALA A 1 0.86 4.12 3.88
CA ALA A 1 -0.03 3.37 2.99
C ALA A 1 -1.48 3.84 3.19
N ARG A 2 -2.36 3.64 2.20
CA ARG A 2 -3.79 3.94 2.29
C ARG A 2 -4.57 2.79 1.66
N SER A 3 -5.64 2.35 2.31
CA SER A 3 -6.54 1.33 1.77
C SER A 3 -7.95 1.90 1.57
N VAL A 4 -8.66 1.38 0.58
CA VAL A 4 -10.08 1.66 0.35
C VAL A 4 -10.80 0.32 0.35
N ILE A 5 -11.76 0.17 1.26
CA ILE A 5 -12.53 -1.07 1.43
C ILE A 5 -14.00 -0.69 1.24
N PRO A 6 -14.68 -1.18 0.20
CA PRO A 6 -16.11 -0.96 0.02
C PRO A 6 -16.91 -1.57 1.18
N ASP A 7 -18.02 -0.95 1.56
CA ASP A 7 -18.86 -1.42 2.66
C ASP A 7 -19.32 -2.86 2.48
N HIS A 8 -19.68 -3.26 1.26
CA HIS A 8 -20.08 -4.65 0.96
C HIS A 8 -18.94 -5.69 1.12
N THR A 9 -17.69 -5.25 1.29
CA THR A 9 -16.57 -6.13 1.64
C THR A 9 -16.48 -6.34 3.16
N LEU A 10 -17.08 -5.46 3.96
CA LEU A 10 -16.98 -5.43 5.42
C LEU A 10 -18.09 -6.22 6.11
N HIS A 11 -18.26 -7.48 5.73
CA HIS A 11 -19.22 -8.40 6.34
C HIS A 11 -18.57 -9.71 6.79
N GLY A 12 -19.21 -10.41 7.73
CA GLY A 12 -18.72 -11.67 8.30
C GLY A 12 -17.29 -11.54 8.84
N GLU A 13 -16.44 -12.51 8.49
CA GLU A 13 -15.02 -12.54 8.87
C GLU A 13 -14.21 -11.30 8.47
N LEU A 14 -14.66 -10.52 7.48
CA LEU A 14 -13.95 -9.33 6.99
C LEU A 14 -14.29 -8.06 7.76
N GLN A 15 -15.30 -8.06 8.64
CA GLN A 15 -15.56 -6.91 9.54
C GLN A 15 -14.35 -6.55 10.40
N LYS A 16 -13.48 -7.52 10.73
CA LYS A 16 -12.24 -7.27 11.49
C LYS A 16 -11.28 -6.31 10.80
N LEU A 17 -11.42 -6.10 9.48
CA LEU A 17 -10.66 -5.09 8.74
C LEU A 17 -10.97 -3.66 9.20
N THR A 18 -12.11 -3.41 9.85
CA THR A 18 -12.45 -2.11 10.45
C THR A 18 -11.77 -1.87 11.80
N ARG A 19 -11.23 -2.92 12.43
CA ARG A 19 -10.70 -2.91 13.81
C ARG A 19 -9.23 -3.37 13.86
N LEU A 20 -8.44 -2.97 12.87
CA LEU A 20 -7.03 -3.38 12.76
C LEU A 20 -6.14 -2.77 13.86
N GLY A 21 -6.45 -1.56 14.34
CA GLY A 21 -5.60 -0.86 15.29
C GLY A 21 -4.16 -0.72 14.75
N SER A 22 -3.19 -1.21 15.50
CA SER A 22 -1.77 -1.25 15.11
C SER A 22 -1.39 -2.46 14.24
N LYS A 23 -2.29 -3.43 14.05
CA LYS A 23 -2.03 -4.61 13.22
C LYS A 23 -1.89 -4.21 11.75
N PRO A 24 -0.79 -4.55 11.07
CA PRO A 24 -0.65 -4.26 9.65
C PRO A 24 -1.73 -4.96 8.84
N LEU A 25 -2.40 -4.23 7.93
CA LEU A 25 -3.39 -4.81 7.03
C LEU A 25 -2.83 -6.02 6.27
N GLY A 26 -1.59 -5.92 5.78
CA GLY A 26 -0.91 -7.02 5.07
C GLY A 26 -0.87 -8.32 5.88
N ALA A 27 -0.68 -8.25 7.20
CA ALA A 27 -0.69 -9.44 8.05
C ALA A 27 -2.07 -10.12 8.11
N VAL A 28 -3.16 -9.36 8.03
CA VAL A 28 -4.52 -9.91 7.97
C VAL A 28 -4.83 -10.48 6.59
N LEU A 29 -4.43 -9.75 5.55
CA LEU A 29 -4.60 -10.14 4.15
C LEU A 29 -3.90 -11.48 3.87
N PHE A 30 -2.60 -11.59 4.20
CA PHE A 30 -1.81 -12.77 3.86
C PHE A 30 -2.03 -13.97 4.80
N ALA A 31 -2.69 -13.77 5.95
CA ALA A 31 -3.15 -14.88 6.79
C ALA A 31 -4.42 -15.56 6.23
N ASN A 32 -5.14 -14.92 5.30
CA ASN A 32 -6.35 -15.48 4.71
C ASN A 32 -6.02 -16.38 3.51
N LYS A 33 -6.40 -17.66 3.56
CA LYS A 33 -6.12 -18.64 2.49
C LYS A 33 -6.85 -18.36 1.17
N HIS A 34 -7.92 -17.56 1.20
CA HIS A 34 -8.73 -17.23 0.04
C HIS A 34 -8.38 -15.86 -0.57
N ILE A 35 -7.24 -15.29 -0.16
CA ILE A 35 -6.79 -14.04 -0.74
C ILE A 35 -6.26 -14.24 -2.17
N ASN A 36 -6.69 -13.36 -3.05
CA ASN A 36 -6.12 -13.19 -4.38
C ASN A 36 -5.63 -11.75 -4.52
N ARG A 37 -4.44 -11.56 -5.08
CA ARG A 37 -3.90 -10.25 -5.43
C ARG A 37 -3.97 -10.08 -6.95
N GLY A 38 -4.63 -9.01 -7.39
CA GLY A 38 -4.63 -8.59 -8.77
C GLY A 38 -3.28 -8.00 -9.22
N ALA A 39 -3.27 -7.39 -10.40
CA ALA A 39 -2.09 -6.75 -10.93
C ALA A 39 -1.54 -5.65 -9.99
N ILE A 40 -0.24 -5.44 -10.06
CA ILE A 40 0.41 -4.29 -9.42
C ILE A 40 0.53 -3.20 -10.46
N GLU A 41 -0.02 -2.03 -10.15
CA GLU A 41 0.15 -0.82 -10.92
C GLU A 41 1.20 0.05 -10.25
N ILE A 42 2.21 0.47 -11.00
CA ILE A 42 3.24 1.39 -10.51
C ILE A 42 2.82 2.82 -10.84
N GLY A 43 2.96 3.70 -9.85
CA GLY A 43 2.65 5.12 -9.99
C GLY A 43 3.76 6.00 -9.43
N ARG A 44 3.74 7.27 -9.83
CA ARG A 44 4.63 8.29 -9.28
C ARG A 44 3.85 9.58 -9.04
N VAL A 45 4.08 10.22 -7.90
CA VAL A 45 3.54 11.55 -7.61
C VAL A 45 4.68 12.56 -7.63
N SER A 46 4.47 13.67 -8.33
CA SER A 46 5.48 14.72 -8.53
C SER A 46 5.14 15.96 -7.69
N ARG A 47 6.11 16.87 -7.51
CA ARG A 47 6.02 18.11 -6.69
C ARG A 47 4.73 18.94 -6.85
N GLY A 48 4.13 18.97 -8.04
CA GLY A 48 2.87 19.70 -8.29
C GLY A 48 1.63 19.10 -7.61
N HIS A 49 1.68 17.82 -7.23
CA HIS A 49 0.53 17.08 -6.71
C HIS A 49 0.38 17.23 -5.19
N GLN A 50 -0.85 17.42 -4.69
CA GLN A 50 -1.12 17.54 -3.24
C GLN A 50 -0.57 16.34 -2.45
N LEU A 51 -0.74 15.12 -2.97
CA LEU A 51 -0.18 13.91 -2.35
C LEU A 51 1.33 13.96 -2.16
N HIS A 52 2.10 14.57 -3.07
CA HIS A 52 3.55 14.71 -2.93
C HIS A 52 3.89 15.62 -1.73
N ARG A 53 3.19 16.77 -1.64
CA ARG A 53 3.33 17.71 -0.52
C ARG A 53 3.01 17.04 0.82
N THR A 54 1.87 16.35 0.90
CA THR A 54 1.45 15.65 2.13
C THR A 54 2.40 14.52 2.48
N ALA A 55 2.80 13.68 1.52
CA ALA A 55 3.66 12.52 1.75
C ALA A 55 5.04 12.90 2.31
N LEU A 56 5.57 14.05 1.89
CA LEU A 56 6.89 14.50 2.29
C LEU A 56 6.86 15.57 3.38
N MET A 57 5.70 15.98 3.90
CA MET A 57 5.56 17.11 4.84
C MET A 57 6.63 17.09 5.95
N PHE A 58 6.81 15.93 6.60
CA PHE A 58 7.77 15.71 7.69
C PHE A 58 9.09 15.04 7.27
N SER A 59 9.28 14.79 5.97
CA SER A 59 10.52 14.19 5.48
C SER A 59 11.61 15.26 5.29
N PRO A 60 12.84 15.04 5.78
CA PRO A 60 13.97 15.96 5.56
C PRO A 60 14.39 15.98 4.08
N GLU A 61 14.21 14.86 3.38
CA GLU A 61 14.46 14.76 1.95
C GLU A 61 13.20 15.11 1.15
N LYS A 62 13.35 15.95 0.14
CA LYS A 62 12.25 16.39 -0.74
C LYS A 62 12.52 15.99 -2.20
N PRO A 63 12.54 14.69 -2.53
CA PRO A 63 12.78 14.25 -3.89
C PRO A 63 11.74 14.85 -4.84
N ARG A 64 12.10 14.98 -6.11
CA ARG A 64 11.18 15.53 -7.13
C ARG A 64 9.94 14.65 -7.33
N GLN A 65 10.05 13.35 -7.03
CA GLN A 65 9.02 12.35 -7.23
C GLN A 65 9.03 11.36 -6.07
N VAL A 66 7.86 10.85 -5.73
CA VAL A 66 7.68 9.74 -4.80
C VAL A 66 7.03 8.60 -5.57
N TRP A 67 7.67 7.43 -5.53
CA TRP A 67 7.13 6.23 -6.16
C TRP A 67 6.08 5.59 -5.27
N GLY A 68 5.11 4.97 -5.91
CA GLY A 68 4.10 4.20 -5.22
C GLY A 68 3.62 3.04 -6.08
N ARG A 69 2.81 2.20 -5.46
CA ARG A 69 2.13 1.11 -6.13
C ARG A 69 0.71 0.98 -5.64
N ARG A 70 -0.13 0.42 -6.49
CA ARG A 70 -1.50 0.07 -6.19
C ARG A 70 -1.78 -1.36 -6.58
N SER A 71 -2.57 -2.06 -5.79
CA SER A 71 -3.08 -3.36 -6.16
C SER A 71 -4.47 -3.57 -5.59
N LEU A 72 -5.33 -4.21 -6.40
CA LEU A 72 -6.64 -4.67 -5.98
C LEU A 72 -6.49 -6.08 -5.39
N PHE A 73 -6.92 -6.25 -4.16
CA PHE A 73 -6.98 -7.55 -3.51
C PHE A 73 -8.43 -8.01 -3.46
N TYR A 74 -8.61 -9.33 -3.43
CA TYR A 74 -9.90 -9.96 -3.26
C TYR A 74 -9.81 -11.00 -2.17
N ILE A 75 -10.78 -11.02 -1.27
CA ILE A 75 -10.99 -12.16 -0.37
C ILE A 75 -12.38 -12.69 -0.67
N THR A 76 -12.49 -13.95 -1.12
CA THR A 76 -13.78 -14.56 -1.49
C THR A 76 -14.60 -13.65 -2.44
N ARG A 77 -13.93 -13.10 -3.46
CA ARG A 77 -14.47 -12.14 -4.46
C ARG A 77 -14.79 -10.74 -3.93
N HIS A 78 -14.57 -10.44 -2.65
CA HIS A 78 -14.83 -9.12 -2.09
C HIS A 78 -13.60 -8.22 -2.27
N PRO A 79 -13.71 -7.10 -3.01
CA PRO A 79 -12.57 -6.29 -3.40
C PRO A 79 -12.09 -5.34 -2.30
N LEU A 80 -10.79 -5.11 -2.22
CA LEU A 80 -10.22 -4.01 -1.45
C LEU A 80 -8.97 -3.46 -2.16
N LEU A 81 -8.84 -2.14 -2.19
CA LEU A 81 -7.74 -1.47 -2.88
C LEU A 81 -6.66 -1.08 -1.87
N VAL A 82 -5.40 -1.41 -2.17
CA VAL A 82 -4.25 -0.98 -1.36
C VAL A 82 -3.35 -0.09 -2.19
N ASN A 83 -3.06 1.10 -1.67
CA ASN A 83 -2.10 2.07 -2.22
C ASN A 83 -0.92 2.23 -1.25
N GLU A 84 0.29 2.15 -1.77
CA GLU A 84 1.51 2.33 -0.99
C GLU A 84 2.39 3.37 -1.69
N PHE A 85 2.95 4.30 -0.93
CA PHE A 85 3.96 5.25 -1.40
C PHE A 85 5.24 5.02 -0.61
N PHE A 86 6.37 4.99 -1.31
CA PHE A 86 7.68 4.72 -0.74
C PHE A 86 8.39 6.03 -0.44
N LEU A 87 8.38 6.41 0.83
CA LEU A 87 9.01 7.64 1.30
C LEU A 87 10.53 7.47 1.37
N PRO A 88 11.32 8.55 1.25
CA PRO A 88 12.78 8.47 1.16
C PRO A 88 13.44 7.75 2.34
N GLN A 89 12.90 7.94 3.55
CA GLN A 89 13.37 7.27 4.75
C GLN A 89 13.16 5.74 4.76
N ILE A 90 12.34 5.21 3.85
CA ILE A 90 12.14 3.77 3.66
C ILE A 90 12.99 3.36 2.46
N GLN A 91 14.31 3.26 2.68
CA GLN A 91 15.20 2.74 1.65
C GLN A 91 15.08 1.22 1.60
N PRO A 92 14.88 0.60 0.42
CA PRO A 92 15.14 -0.82 0.28
C PRO A 92 16.62 -1.04 0.61
N LYS A 93 16.93 -2.12 1.37
CA LYS A 93 18.32 -2.57 1.51
C LYS A 93 18.93 -2.60 0.11
N SER A 94 20.02 -1.88 -0.08
CA SER A 94 20.72 -1.80 -1.36
C SER A 94 20.90 -3.21 -1.92
N PHE A 95 20.27 -3.50 -3.06
CA PHE A 95 20.59 -4.69 -3.83
C PHE A 95 21.96 -4.45 -4.46
N THR A 96 23.01 -4.96 -3.81
CA THR A 96 24.32 -5.06 -4.43
C THR A 96 24.15 -5.96 -5.64
N ARG A 97 24.21 -5.39 -6.85
CA ARG A 97 24.42 -6.19 -8.06
C ARG A 97 25.79 -6.86 -7.89
N HIS A 98 25.80 -8.16 -7.61
CA HIS A 98 26.96 -8.96 -7.94
C HIS A 98 27.04 -9.00 -9.47
N ALA A 99 27.89 -8.14 -10.02
CA ALA A 99 28.36 -8.29 -11.38
C ALA A 99 29.25 -9.54 -11.41
N SER A 100 28.91 -10.48 -12.29
CA SER A 100 29.82 -11.54 -12.75
C SER A 100 30.80 -10.96 -13.77
#